data_AF-A0A4Y2J2U5-F1
#
_entry.id   AF-A0A4Y2J2U5-F1
#
_cell.length_a   1.000
_cell.length_b   1.000
_cell.length_c   1.000
_cell.angle_alpha   90.00
_cell.angle_beta   90.00
_cell.angle_gamma   90.00
#
_symmetry.space_group_name_H-M   'P 1'
#
loop_
_entity.id
_entity.type
_entity.pdbx_description
1 polymer ?
#
loop_
_entity_poly.entity_id
_entity_poly.type
_entity_poly.pdbx_seq_one_letter_code
_entity_poly.pdbx_strand_id
1 'polypeptide(L)'
;MMSKDCGEFDLVIFGASGLTGRYAVEELARSVVRFPEIRWAVAGRNAEKLRETLAIVQDYLSDEIEIKDTQIILADVQDPASIYQMCKRTKLLLNCVGPYNLFGGEMIVSTCVECKTHCIDISAEIKYLDRVLANYFEQARRNCVYIIQACGFGSLPADYGVTLLMKKFPGGLNSVEYFVEFGEGPEGKPVGCGTFSSIILSMWDYFIPYKFEKEVEEKVFRKLPTKSKLPTNKYYDFRDISMTYNNKESAWCIKYFGPDERAVRRSQMIRASYLNSEEHIEFQGQIKLPSLYEALRHIFVLLLNTIMCLSSAGRALLQKVSRRKNMRSANNFVFVVSHGFNEHNWFKDNINYKNHSLTDHSLFKDDIHYPNHSLTDHNPF
;
A
#
# COMPACT_ATOMS: atom_id res chain seq x y z
N MET A 1 1.64 31.82 -19.50
CA MET A 1 2.53 32.27 -18.39
C MET A 1 1.91 31.82 -17.07
N MET A 2 2.40 30.72 -16.49
CA MET A 2 2.16 30.37 -15.08
C MET A 2 3.52 29.97 -14.52
N SER A 3 4.24 30.94 -13.97
CA SER A 3 5.40 30.68 -13.12
C SER A 3 4.86 29.99 -11.85
N LYS A 4 4.84 28.66 -11.89
CA LYS A 4 4.45 27.81 -10.76
C LYS A 4 5.57 27.96 -9.73
N ASP A 5 5.30 28.72 -8.66
CA ASP A 5 6.22 28.84 -7.54
C ASP A 5 6.51 27.42 -7.04
N CYS A 6 7.76 27.00 -7.23
CA CYS A 6 8.13 25.61 -7.33
C CYS A 6 8.42 25.11 -5.92
N GLY A 7 7.58 24.23 -5.37
CA GLY A 7 7.85 23.57 -4.09
C GLY A 7 9.32 23.14 -4.00
N GLU A 8 9.94 23.40 -2.84
CA GLU A 8 11.37 23.17 -2.59
C GLU A 8 11.82 21.76 -2.96
N PHE A 9 10.95 20.77 -2.77
CA PHE A 9 11.16 19.37 -3.13
C PHE A 9 10.14 18.91 -4.16
N ASP A 10 10.63 18.15 -5.13
CA ASP A 10 9.82 17.43 -6.09
C ASP A 10 9.20 16.18 -5.44
N LEU A 11 9.92 15.51 -4.55
CA LEU A 11 9.45 14.32 -3.84
C LEU A 11 9.90 14.29 -2.36
N VAL A 12 8.98 14.03 -1.44
CA VAL A 12 9.30 13.77 -0.03
C VAL A 12 8.80 12.40 0.42
N ILE A 13 9.66 11.60 1.04
CA ILE A 13 9.28 10.33 1.67
C ILE A 13 8.99 10.57 3.16
N PHE A 14 7.71 10.53 3.54
CA PHE A 14 7.29 10.67 4.93
C PHE A 14 7.16 9.32 5.62
N GLY A 15 7.79 9.17 6.79
CA GLY A 15 7.91 7.87 7.45
C GLY A 15 9.13 7.07 7.00
N ALA A 16 10.15 7.75 6.46
CA ALA A 16 11.37 7.13 5.93
C ALA A 16 12.11 6.23 6.94
N SER A 17 12.01 6.51 8.25
CA SER A 17 12.65 5.67 9.28
C SER A 17 11.96 4.33 9.55
N GLY A 18 10.76 4.11 9.00
CA GLY A 18 10.02 2.84 9.14
C GLY A 18 10.49 1.80 8.12
N LEU A 19 10.20 0.51 8.36
CA LEU A 19 10.68 -0.60 7.53
C LEU A 19 10.47 -0.36 6.02
N THR A 20 9.23 -0.13 5.57
CA THR A 20 8.93 0.13 4.16
C THR A 20 9.48 1.48 3.68
N GLY A 21 9.51 2.49 4.54
CA GLY A 21 10.08 3.80 4.23
C GLY A 21 11.57 3.71 3.87
N ARG A 22 12.33 2.83 4.53
CA ARG A 22 13.76 2.61 4.21
C ARG A 22 13.95 2.05 2.81
N TYR A 23 13.15 1.05 2.42
CA TYR A 23 13.18 0.52 1.04
C TYR A 23 12.77 1.57 0.01
N ALA A 24 11.77 2.41 0.33
CA ALA A 24 11.40 3.51 -0.55
C ALA A 24 12.55 4.52 -0.73
N VAL A 25 13.32 4.79 0.32
CA VAL A 25 14.53 5.64 0.24
C VAL A 25 15.60 5.00 -0.64
N GLU A 26 15.87 3.70 -0.47
CA GLU A 26 16.83 2.97 -1.29
C GLU A 26 16.45 2.99 -2.78
N GLU A 27 15.20 2.63 -3.10
CA GLU A 27 14.72 2.58 -4.48
C GLU A 27 14.67 3.97 -5.13
N LEU A 28 14.31 5.00 -4.37
CA LEU A 28 14.37 6.37 -4.85
C LEU A 28 15.82 6.78 -5.13
N ALA A 29 16.75 6.48 -4.22
CA ALA A 29 18.17 6.78 -4.40
C ALA A 29 18.74 6.15 -5.68
N ARG A 30 18.40 4.87 -5.96
CA ARG A 30 18.78 4.21 -7.21
C ARG A 30 18.12 4.87 -8.43
N SER A 31 16.89 5.33 -8.29
CA SER A 31 16.11 5.91 -9.39
C SER A 31 16.56 7.31 -9.77
N VAL A 32 16.91 8.17 -8.80
CA VAL A 32 17.31 9.56 -9.05
C VAL A 32 18.67 9.67 -9.75
N VAL A 33 19.49 8.62 -9.79
CA VAL A 33 20.67 8.57 -10.66
C VAL A 33 20.30 8.81 -12.13
N ARG A 34 19.14 8.30 -12.56
CA ARG A 34 18.61 8.49 -13.92
C ARG A 34 17.88 9.82 -14.10
N PHE A 35 17.52 10.47 -12.99
CA PHE A 35 16.72 11.71 -12.95
C PHE A 35 17.33 12.70 -11.94
N PRO A 36 18.57 13.17 -12.18
CA PRO A 36 19.33 13.96 -11.22
C PRO A 36 18.69 15.33 -10.91
N GLU A 37 17.74 15.77 -11.71
CA GLU A 37 16.96 16.99 -11.50
C GLU A 37 15.91 16.85 -10.37
N ILE A 38 15.59 15.64 -9.92
CA ILE A 38 14.61 15.41 -8.87
C ILE A 38 15.20 15.83 -7.52
N ARG A 39 14.69 16.93 -6.97
CA ARG A 39 15.02 17.36 -5.60
C ARG A 39 14.16 16.59 -4.62
N TRP A 40 14.77 15.86 -3.70
CA TRP A 40 14.03 15.04 -2.75
C TRP A 40 14.53 15.19 -1.32
N ALA A 41 13.68 14.80 -0.38
CA ALA A 41 13.99 14.80 1.05
C ALA A 41 13.33 13.62 1.77
N VAL A 42 13.84 13.31 2.96
CA VAL A 42 13.21 12.36 3.89
C VAL A 42 12.54 13.11 5.03
N ALA A 43 11.38 12.64 5.47
CA ALA A 43 10.61 13.27 6.52
C ALA A 43 10.18 12.30 7.61
N GLY A 44 10.11 12.82 8.83
CA GLY A 44 9.67 12.07 10.01
C GLY A 44 9.88 12.84 11.31
N ARG A 45 9.34 12.29 12.41
CA ARG A 45 9.33 12.95 13.72
C ARG A 45 10.68 12.90 14.49
N ASN A 46 11.65 12.13 14.02
CA ASN A 46 12.92 11.94 14.73
C ASN A 46 14.08 12.04 13.74
N ALA A 47 14.80 13.18 13.78
CA ALA A 47 15.92 13.45 12.89
C ALA A 47 17.04 12.41 13.02
N GLU A 48 17.31 11.90 14.23
CA GLU A 48 18.39 10.95 14.45
C GLU A 48 18.12 9.61 13.75
N LYS A 49 16.89 9.10 13.88
CA LYS A 49 16.48 7.89 13.15
C LYS A 49 16.49 8.06 11.63
N LEU A 50 16.28 9.28 11.14
CA LEU A 50 16.37 9.57 9.71
C LEU A 50 17.83 9.56 9.25
N ARG A 51 18.76 10.15 10.02
CA ARG A 51 20.21 10.06 9.74
C ARG A 51 20.70 8.62 9.78
N GLU A 52 20.32 7.86 10.80
CA GLU A 52 20.61 6.42 10.88
C GLU A 52 20.09 5.68 9.66
N THR A 53 18.88 6.01 9.19
CA THR A 53 18.30 5.41 7.99
C THR A 53 19.12 5.74 6.74
N LEU A 54 19.49 6.99 6.53
CA LEU A 54 20.32 7.41 5.40
C LEU A 54 21.69 6.71 5.43
N ALA A 55 22.32 6.61 6.60
CA ALA A 55 23.58 5.91 6.78
C ALA A 55 23.46 4.41 6.46
N ILE A 56 22.42 3.76 6.98
CA ILE A 56 22.13 2.34 6.68
C ILE A 56 21.93 2.17 5.18
N VAL A 57 21.06 2.96 4.54
CA VAL A 57 20.78 2.80 3.11
C VAL A 57 22.04 3.05 2.27
N GLN A 58 22.87 4.03 2.63
CA GLN A 58 24.14 4.29 1.95
C GLN A 58 25.05 3.05 1.89
N ASP A 59 25.08 2.22 2.93
CA ASP A 59 25.89 1.00 2.97
C ASP A 59 25.43 -0.07 1.92
N TYR A 60 24.20 0.03 1.39
CA TYR A 60 23.66 -0.88 0.35
C TYR A 60 23.69 -0.31 -1.06
N LEU A 61 23.99 0.98 -1.17
CA LEU A 61 24.13 1.65 -2.45
C LEU A 61 25.55 1.45 -2.99
N SER A 62 25.71 1.57 -4.31
CA SER A 62 27.03 1.64 -4.91
C SER A 62 27.71 2.96 -4.53
N ASP A 63 29.05 2.98 -4.52
CA ASP A 63 29.84 4.18 -4.20
C ASP A 63 29.56 5.38 -5.13
N GLU A 64 28.92 5.15 -6.28
CA GLU A 64 28.47 6.18 -7.22
C GLU A 64 27.22 6.96 -6.76
N ILE A 65 26.50 6.47 -5.74
CA ILE A 65 25.27 7.10 -5.24
C ILE A 65 25.50 7.58 -3.81
N GLU A 66 25.54 8.89 -3.60
CA GLU A 66 25.70 9.50 -2.28
C GLU A 66 24.38 10.11 -1.81
N ILE A 67 23.93 9.72 -0.61
CA ILE A 67 22.65 10.16 -0.02
C ILE A 67 22.77 10.63 1.44
N LYS A 68 23.96 10.61 2.06
CA LYS A 68 24.11 11.00 3.48
C LYS A 68 23.70 12.45 3.73
N ASP A 69 23.90 13.33 2.75
CA ASP A 69 23.55 14.74 2.80
C ASP A 69 22.11 15.05 2.34
N THR A 70 21.28 14.01 2.15
CA THR A 70 19.85 14.18 1.83
C THR A 70 19.16 15.03 2.89
N GLN A 71 18.38 16.01 2.46
CA GLN A 71 17.70 16.93 3.37
C GLN A 71 16.68 16.18 4.25
N ILE A 72 16.64 16.57 5.53
CA ILE A 72 15.74 16.03 6.54
C ILE A 72 14.67 17.06 6.90
N ILE A 73 13.41 16.66 6.80
CA ILE A 73 12.26 17.46 7.24
C ILE A 73 11.69 16.85 8.52
N LEU A 74 11.66 17.65 9.59
CA LEU A 74 10.95 17.27 10.81
C LEU A 74 9.45 17.47 10.63
N ALA A 75 8.70 16.37 10.74
CA ALA A 75 7.26 16.36 10.60
C ALA A 75 6.66 15.32 11.56
N ASP A 76 5.71 15.74 12.39
CA ASP A 76 4.98 14.89 13.33
C ASP A 76 3.48 15.03 13.12
N VAL A 77 2.78 13.91 13.03
CA VAL A 77 1.32 13.87 12.91
C VAL A 77 0.61 14.42 14.14
N GLN A 78 1.32 14.55 15.28
CA GLN A 78 0.84 15.22 16.49
C GLN A 78 0.99 16.75 16.44
N ASP A 79 1.73 17.27 15.46
CA ASP A 79 1.90 18.70 15.19
C ASP A 79 1.40 19.00 13.77
N PRO A 80 0.10 19.32 13.60
CA PRO A 80 -0.48 19.63 12.28
C PRO A 80 0.24 20.76 11.54
N ALA A 81 0.85 21.72 12.25
CA ALA A 81 1.60 22.80 11.62
C ALA A 81 2.85 22.25 10.91
N SER A 82 3.54 21.27 11.51
CA SER A 82 4.68 20.60 10.87
C SER A 82 4.29 19.85 9.59
N ILE A 83 3.12 19.18 9.57
CA ILE A 83 2.60 18.50 8.38
C ILE A 83 2.28 19.50 7.27
N TYR A 84 1.65 20.63 7.62
CA TYR A 84 1.38 21.71 6.68
C TYR A 84 2.66 22.27 6.06
N GLN A 85 3.69 22.57 6.88
CA GLN A 85 4.96 23.08 6.38
C GLN A 85 5.68 22.09 5.46
N MET A 86 5.64 20.79 5.79
CA MET A 86 6.18 19.74 4.90
C MET A 86 5.44 19.72 3.56
N CYS A 87 4.10 19.69 3.57
CA CYS A 87 3.30 19.62 2.34
C CYS A 87 3.52 20.85 1.46
N LYS A 88 3.53 22.07 2.04
CA LYS A 88 3.75 23.33 1.31
C LYS A 88 5.08 23.37 0.55
N ARG A 89 6.10 22.67 1.06
CA ARG A 89 7.45 22.58 0.45
C ARG A 89 7.56 21.44 -0.58
N THR A 90 6.50 20.66 -0.80
CA THR A 90 6.54 19.38 -1.51
C THR A 90 5.58 19.36 -2.71
N LYS A 91 6.05 18.89 -3.87
CA LYS A 91 5.17 18.60 -5.01
C LYS A 91 4.48 17.24 -4.90
N LEU A 92 5.23 16.19 -4.56
CA LEU A 92 4.73 14.83 -4.36
C LEU A 92 5.18 14.26 -3.02
N LEU A 93 4.21 13.86 -2.19
CA LEU A 93 4.44 13.20 -0.91
C LEU A 93 4.23 11.69 -1.07
N LEU A 94 5.26 10.88 -0.78
CA LEU A 94 5.11 9.45 -0.54
C LEU A 94 4.90 9.23 0.95
N ASN A 95 3.66 8.95 1.35
CA ASN A 95 3.31 8.67 2.73
C ASN A 95 3.53 7.19 3.05
N CYS A 96 4.48 6.90 3.93
CA CYS A 96 4.75 5.59 4.49
C CYS A 96 4.41 5.50 6.00
N VAL A 97 3.63 6.44 6.53
CA VAL A 97 3.29 6.52 7.96
C VAL A 97 2.04 5.68 8.26
N GLY A 98 2.25 4.39 8.50
CA GLY A 98 1.23 3.45 8.98
C GLY A 98 1.30 3.18 10.50
N PRO A 99 0.18 2.81 11.17
CA PRO A 99 -1.16 2.62 10.61
C PRO A 99 -1.89 3.93 10.28
N TYR A 100 -2.46 4.02 9.09
CA TYR A 100 -3.05 5.23 8.51
C TYR A 100 -4.32 5.66 9.24
N ASN A 101 -5.12 4.71 9.72
CA ASN A 101 -6.30 5.02 10.53
C ASN A 101 -5.96 5.63 11.89
N LEU A 102 -4.77 5.36 12.43
CA LEU A 102 -4.34 5.83 13.75
C LEU A 102 -3.43 7.05 13.68
N PHE A 103 -2.56 7.13 12.67
CA PHE A 103 -1.52 8.15 12.58
C PHE A 103 -1.85 9.21 11.55
N GLY A 104 -3.09 9.70 11.58
CA GLY A 104 -3.46 10.92 10.85
C GLY A 104 -3.38 10.81 9.33
N GLY A 105 -3.53 9.61 8.74
CA GLY A 105 -3.49 9.44 7.29
C GLY A 105 -4.48 10.35 6.56
N GLU A 106 -5.68 10.55 7.13
CA GLU A 106 -6.71 11.44 6.57
C GLU A 106 -6.28 12.92 6.66
N MET A 107 -5.71 13.34 7.78
CA MET A 107 -5.15 14.68 7.98
C MET A 107 -4.02 14.97 6.99
N ILE A 108 -3.16 14.00 6.70
CA ILE A 108 -2.09 14.15 5.71
C ILE A 108 -2.70 14.38 4.33
N VAL A 109 -3.70 13.59 3.92
CA VAL A 109 -4.37 13.76 2.64
C VAL A 109 -5.10 15.10 2.54
N SER A 110 -5.84 15.50 3.58
CA SER A 110 -6.53 16.79 3.58
C SER A 110 -5.56 17.95 3.44
N THR A 111 -4.42 17.88 4.13
CA THR A 111 -3.35 18.89 4.07
C THR A 111 -2.69 18.90 2.69
N CYS A 112 -2.47 17.74 2.07
CA CYS A 112 -1.95 17.64 0.71
C CYS A 112 -2.90 18.30 -0.30
N VAL A 113 -4.20 18.03 -0.20
CA VAL A 113 -5.22 18.65 -1.06
C VAL A 113 -5.26 20.17 -0.89
N GLU A 114 -5.15 20.66 0.34
CA GLU A 114 -5.08 22.10 0.65
C GLU A 114 -3.82 22.75 0.09
N CYS A 115 -2.65 22.13 0.29
CA CYS A 115 -1.36 22.63 -0.16
C CYS A 115 -1.11 22.43 -1.67
N LYS A 116 -2.02 21.76 -2.38
CA LYS A 116 -1.86 21.33 -3.77
C LYS A 116 -0.67 20.40 -3.99
N THR A 117 -0.36 19.59 -2.99
CA THR A 117 0.66 18.53 -2.99
C THR A 117 0.03 17.22 -3.43
N HIS A 118 0.62 16.55 -4.41
CA HIS A 118 0.24 15.18 -4.77
C HIS A 118 0.59 14.22 -3.64
N CYS A 119 -0.19 13.15 -3.46
CA CYS A 119 0.03 12.17 -2.41
C CYS A 119 -0.05 10.75 -2.98
N ILE A 120 0.93 9.94 -2.63
CA ILE A 120 0.93 8.48 -2.84
C ILE A 120 1.02 7.82 -1.47
N ASP A 121 0.20 6.80 -1.22
CA ASP A 121 0.34 5.95 -0.03
C ASP A 121 0.51 4.48 -0.38
N ILE A 122 0.98 3.71 0.60
CA ILE A 122 1.15 2.26 0.52
C ILE A 122 0.13 1.54 1.42
N SER A 123 -1.01 2.17 1.69
CA SER A 123 -1.97 1.69 2.67
C SER A 123 -2.72 0.44 2.23
N ALA A 124 -2.89 -0.49 3.16
CA ALA A 124 -3.72 -1.68 3.04
C ALA A 124 -5.02 -1.56 3.86
N GLU A 125 -5.30 -0.38 4.45
CA GLU A 125 -6.37 -0.19 5.41
C GLU A 125 -7.67 0.24 4.73
N ILE A 126 -8.54 -0.72 4.46
CA ILE A 126 -9.80 -0.55 3.70
C ILE A 126 -10.61 0.68 4.14
N LYS A 127 -10.84 0.85 5.45
CA LYS A 127 -11.62 1.97 5.98
C LYS A 127 -10.97 3.33 5.69
N TYR A 128 -9.65 3.41 5.79
CA TYR A 128 -8.90 4.62 5.44
C TYR A 128 -9.07 4.92 3.95
N LEU A 129 -8.89 3.89 3.11
CA LEU A 129 -8.98 4.00 1.66
C LEU A 129 -10.34 4.55 1.18
N ASP A 130 -11.42 4.00 1.73
CA ASP A 130 -12.78 4.42 1.38
C ASP A 130 -13.07 5.83 1.90
N ARG A 131 -12.70 6.13 3.14
CA ARG A 131 -12.95 7.44 3.76
C ARG A 131 -12.23 8.55 3.00
N VAL A 132 -10.97 8.34 2.63
CA VAL A 132 -10.21 9.31 1.83
C VAL A 132 -10.90 9.54 0.49
N LEU A 133 -11.32 8.47 -0.18
CA LEU A 133 -11.96 8.58 -1.48
C LEU A 133 -13.32 9.31 -1.37
N ALA A 134 -14.17 8.93 -0.42
CA ALA A 134 -15.48 9.53 -0.23
C ALA A 134 -15.41 11.02 0.15
N ASN A 135 -14.40 11.43 0.91
CA ASN A 135 -14.31 12.79 1.45
C ASN A 135 -13.52 13.75 0.56
N TYR A 136 -12.51 13.27 -0.17
CA TYR A 136 -11.55 14.16 -0.85
C TYR A 136 -11.54 14.04 -2.37
N PHE A 137 -12.24 13.08 -2.98
CA PHE A 137 -12.24 12.90 -4.44
C PHE A 137 -12.57 14.19 -5.22
N GLU A 138 -13.69 14.84 -4.90
CA GLU A 138 -14.11 16.05 -5.59
C GLU A 138 -13.22 17.26 -5.29
N GLN A 139 -12.73 17.39 -4.06
CA GLN A 139 -11.84 18.49 -3.68
C GLN A 139 -10.47 18.36 -4.37
N ALA A 140 -9.91 17.14 -4.41
CA ALA A 140 -8.66 16.86 -5.09
C ALA A 140 -8.77 17.14 -6.60
N ARG A 141 -9.88 16.76 -7.25
CA ARG A 141 -10.16 17.11 -8.66
C ARG A 141 -10.17 18.62 -8.88
N ARG A 142 -10.91 19.39 -8.05
CA ARG A 142 -10.98 20.86 -8.14
C ARG A 142 -9.61 21.51 -7.95
N ASN A 143 -8.81 20.98 -7.04
CA ASN A 143 -7.47 21.49 -6.75
C ASN A 143 -6.38 20.96 -7.71
N CYS A 144 -6.74 20.10 -8.68
CA CYS A 144 -5.81 19.45 -9.61
C CYS A 144 -4.71 18.65 -8.87
N VAL A 145 -5.11 17.89 -7.84
CA VAL A 145 -4.21 17.10 -7.00
C VAL A 145 -4.46 15.61 -7.23
N TYR A 146 -3.40 14.87 -7.54
CA TYR A 146 -3.43 13.40 -7.55
C TYR A 146 -3.28 12.85 -6.14
N ILE A 147 -4.24 12.01 -5.73
CA ILE A 147 -4.18 11.18 -4.52
C ILE A 147 -4.26 9.72 -4.97
N ILE A 148 -3.14 9.00 -4.92
CA ILE A 148 -3.03 7.61 -5.37
C ILE A 148 -2.83 6.73 -4.15
N GLN A 149 -3.81 5.87 -3.87
CA GLN A 149 -3.83 5.06 -2.67
C GLN A 149 -3.49 3.61 -2.97
N ALA A 150 -3.01 2.88 -1.95
CA ALA A 150 -2.74 1.44 -2.01
C ALA A 150 -1.64 1.02 -3.00
N CYS A 151 -0.56 1.80 -3.09
CA CYS A 151 0.62 1.48 -3.90
C CYS A 151 1.61 0.52 -3.21
N GLY A 152 1.12 -0.28 -2.26
CA GLY A 152 1.91 -1.30 -1.55
C GLY A 152 1.73 -2.70 -2.13
N PHE A 153 2.49 -3.67 -1.60
CA PHE A 153 2.41 -5.07 -2.04
C PHE A 153 1.01 -5.68 -1.96
N GLY A 154 0.22 -5.34 -0.95
CA GLY A 154 -1.14 -5.88 -0.78
C GLY A 154 -2.20 -5.26 -1.70
N SER A 155 -1.82 -4.67 -2.84
CA SER A 155 -2.77 -4.11 -3.82
C SER A 155 -2.14 -3.86 -5.19
N LEU A 156 -0.93 -3.28 -5.22
CA LEU A 156 -0.31 -2.84 -6.48
C LEU A 156 -0.03 -4.00 -7.46
N PRO A 157 0.55 -5.15 -7.05
CA PRO A 157 0.79 -6.26 -7.96
C PRO A 157 -0.50 -6.83 -8.55
N ALA A 158 -1.56 -6.95 -7.73
CA ALA A 158 -2.86 -7.42 -8.19
C ALA A 158 -3.50 -6.43 -9.18
N ASP A 159 -3.58 -5.15 -8.84
CA ASP A 159 -4.25 -4.14 -9.68
C ASP A 159 -3.50 -3.85 -10.98
N TYR A 160 -2.18 -3.71 -10.90
CA TYR A 160 -1.35 -3.55 -12.08
C TYR A 160 -1.30 -4.83 -12.91
N GLY A 161 -1.25 -6.00 -12.28
CA GLY A 161 -1.29 -7.30 -12.97
C GLY A 161 -2.56 -7.50 -13.79
N VAL A 162 -3.73 -7.14 -13.25
CA VAL A 162 -4.99 -7.16 -14.01
C VAL A 162 -4.93 -6.18 -15.18
N THR A 163 -4.39 -4.98 -14.97
CA THR A 163 -4.24 -3.97 -16.04
C THR A 163 -3.31 -4.46 -17.15
N LEU A 164 -2.21 -5.12 -16.82
CA LEU A 164 -1.31 -5.74 -17.79
C LEU A 164 -1.98 -6.89 -18.54
N LEU A 165 -2.74 -7.75 -17.85
CA LEU A 165 -3.48 -8.83 -18.47
C LEU A 165 -4.51 -8.29 -19.46
N MET A 166 -5.28 -7.26 -19.10
CA MET A 166 -6.22 -6.62 -20.03
C MET A 166 -5.55 -6.16 -21.32
N LYS A 167 -4.37 -5.52 -21.23
CA LYS A 167 -3.63 -5.02 -22.40
C LYS A 167 -3.07 -6.15 -23.28
N LYS A 168 -2.63 -7.26 -22.68
CA LYS A 168 -1.83 -8.30 -23.36
C LYS A 168 -2.61 -9.58 -23.67
N PHE A 169 -3.77 -9.79 -23.05
CA PHE A 169 -4.53 -11.02 -23.21
C PHE A 169 -5.23 -11.03 -24.59
N PRO A 170 -5.03 -12.08 -25.39
CA PRO A 170 -5.68 -12.17 -26.69
C PRO A 170 -7.18 -12.47 -26.51
N GLY A 171 -8.02 -11.44 -26.67
CA GLY A 171 -9.48 -11.54 -26.58
C GLY A 171 -10.06 -10.93 -25.30
N GLY A 172 -11.32 -11.23 -25.02
CA GLY A 172 -12.01 -10.70 -23.84
C GLY A 172 -11.55 -11.39 -22.55
N LEU A 173 -11.08 -10.62 -21.58
CA LEU A 173 -10.71 -11.12 -20.26
C LEU A 173 -11.96 -11.17 -19.36
N ASN A 174 -12.43 -12.39 -19.06
CA ASN A 174 -13.63 -12.59 -18.23
C ASN A 174 -13.31 -12.68 -16.72
N SER A 175 -12.28 -13.42 -16.36
CA SER A 175 -11.92 -13.66 -14.96
C SER A 175 -10.41 -13.82 -14.76
N VAL A 176 -9.94 -13.51 -13.55
CA VAL A 176 -8.56 -13.60 -13.11
C VAL A 176 -8.53 -14.24 -11.71
N GLU A 177 -7.85 -15.37 -11.61
CA GLU A 177 -7.45 -15.96 -10.33
C GLU A 177 -6.02 -15.51 -10.01
N TYR A 178 -5.85 -14.91 -8.83
CA TYR A 178 -4.59 -14.39 -8.34
C TYR A 178 -4.13 -15.20 -7.12
N PHE A 179 -2.91 -15.72 -7.17
CA PHE A 179 -2.32 -16.54 -6.11
C PHE A 179 -1.20 -15.78 -5.40
N VAL A 180 -1.32 -15.65 -4.08
CA VAL A 180 -0.31 -15.03 -3.21
C VAL A 180 0.44 -16.11 -2.46
N GLU A 181 1.77 -16.03 -2.51
CA GLU A 181 2.65 -16.85 -1.71
C GLU A 181 3.52 -15.96 -0.82
N PHE A 182 3.60 -16.32 0.46
CA PHE A 182 4.45 -15.62 1.42
C PHE A 182 5.75 -16.39 1.62
N GLY A 183 6.79 -15.93 0.93
CA GLY A 183 8.15 -16.46 1.07
C GLY A 183 8.72 -16.29 2.48
N GLU A 184 9.79 -17.04 2.76
CA GLU A 184 10.57 -16.95 3.99
C GLU A 184 12.02 -16.60 3.64
N GLY A 185 12.55 -15.56 4.29
CA GLY A 185 13.95 -15.19 4.16
C GLY A 185 14.81 -15.85 5.24
N PRO A 186 16.15 -15.64 5.21
CA PRO A 186 17.06 -16.13 6.25
C PRO A 186 16.70 -15.70 7.67
N GLU A 187 16.01 -14.56 7.80
CA GLU A 187 15.51 -14.02 9.08
C GLU A 187 14.06 -14.44 9.40
N GLY A 188 13.49 -15.37 8.65
CA GLY A 188 12.10 -15.78 8.74
C GLY A 188 11.18 -14.87 7.92
N LYS A 189 10.01 -14.53 8.48
CA LYS A 189 8.96 -13.73 7.85
C LYS A 189 8.75 -12.40 8.59
N PRO A 190 9.67 -11.43 8.47
CA PRO A 190 9.55 -10.17 9.20
C PRO A 190 8.32 -9.38 8.71
N VAL A 191 7.36 -9.12 9.60
CA VAL A 191 6.24 -8.20 9.35
C VAL A 191 6.45 -6.95 10.19
N GLY A 192 6.51 -5.78 9.56
CA GLY A 192 6.69 -4.52 10.28
C GLY A 192 5.55 -4.26 11.28
N CYS A 193 5.87 -3.67 12.44
CA CYS A 193 4.89 -3.35 13.49
C CYS A 193 3.69 -2.53 12.98
N GLY A 194 3.93 -1.64 12.02
CA GLY A 194 2.90 -0.87 11.33
C GLY A 194 1.95 -1.76 10.54
N THR A 195 2.49 -2.61 9.65
CA THR A 195 1.74 -3.58 8.85
C THR A 195 0.91 -4.51 9.73
N PHE A 196 1.50 -5.07 10.80
CA PHE A 196 0.75 -5.94 11.71
C PHE A 196 -0.42 -5.21 12.37
N SER A 197 -0.20 -3.98 12.83
CA SER A 197 -1.25 -3.16 13.43
C SER A 197 -2.35 -2.83 12.42
N SER A 198 -2.00 -2.54 11.16
CA SER A 198 -2.94 -2.33 10.06
C SER A 198 -3.75 -3.58 9.74
N ILE A 199 -3.15 -4.79 9.78
CA ILE A 199 -3.86 -6.06 9.61
C ILE A 199 -4.93 -6.22 10.70
N ILE A 200 -4.55 -6.03 11.97
CA ILE A 200 -5.49 -6.17 13.11
C ILE A 200 -6.64 -5.14 13.02
N LEU A 201 -6.34 -3.89 12.66
CA LEU A 201 -7.37 -2.86 12.47
C LEU A 201 -8.29 -3.20 11.29
N SER A 202 -7.74 -3.65 10.17
CA SER A 202 -8.52 -4.01 8.99
C SER A 202 -9.42 -5.22 9.24
N MET A 203 -8.93 -6.22 9.99
CA MET A 203 -9.75 -7.35 10.44
C MET A 203 -10.95 -6.90 11.29
N TRP A 204 -10.77 -5.90 12.16
CA TRP A 204 -11.87 -5.36 12.96
C TRP A 204 -12.84 -4.51 12.13
N ASP A 205 -12.33 -3.63 11.28
CA ASP A 205 -13.14 -2.75 10.44
C ASP A 205 -14.08 -3.54 9.52
N TYR A 206 -13.73 -4.78 9.17
CA TYR A 206 -14.59 -5.71 8.43
C TYR A 206 -15.89 -6.11 9.16
N PHE A 207 -15.90 -6.13 10.50
CA PHE A 207 -17.10 -6.42 11.30
C PHE A 207 -17.96 -5.18 11.57
N ILE A 208 -17.50 -3.99 11.19
CA ILE A 208 -18.26 -2.74 11.34
C ILE A 208 -19.10 -2.54 10.06
N PRO A 209 -20.38 -2.13 10.16
CA PRO A 209 -21.22 -1.88 9.00
C PRO A 209 -20.56 -0.94 7.96
N TYR A 210 -20.64 -1.33 6.68
CA TYR A 210 -20.05 -0.72 5.48
C TYR A 210 -20.56 0.70 5.14
N LYS A 211 -20.56 1.63 6.10
CA LYS A 211 -20.99 3.02 5.88
C LYS A 211 -20.13 3.71 4.81
N PHE A 212 -18.81 3.53 4.88
CA PHE A 212 -17.87 4.22 3.99
C PHE A 212 -17.94 3.71 2.56
N GLU A 213 -18.17 2.42 2.34
CA GLU A 213 -18.36 1.85 1.00
C GLU A 213 -19.57 2.48 0.31
N LYS A 214 -20.69 2.56 1.03
CA LYS A 214 -21.90 3.20 0.52
C LYS A 214 -21.68 4.67 0.21
N GLU A 215 -20.96 5.39 1.08
CA GLU A 215 -20.61 6.79 0.80
C GLU A 215 -19.72 6.94 -0.44
N VAL A 216 -18.77 6.03 -0.66
CA VAL A 216 -17.97 6.01 -1.89
C VAL A 216 -18.86 5.79 -3.11
N GLU A 217 -19.74 4.79 -3.07
CA GLU A 217 -20.68 4.51 -4.17
C GLU A 217 -21.58 5.73 -4.47
N GLU A 218 -22.13 6.38 -3.44
CA GLU A 218 -23.04 7.51 -3.59
C GLU A 218 -22.35 8.81 -4.01
N LYS A 219 -21.17 9.10 -3.46
CA LYS A 219 -20.47 10.39 -3.68
C LYS A 219 -19.56 10.36 -4.90
N VAL A 220 -18.94 9.23 -5.19
CA VAL A 220 -17.94 9.08 -6.25
C VAL A 220 -18.59 8.42 -7.46
N PHE A 221 -19.23 7.27 -7.27
CA PHE A 221 -19.71 6.45 -8.39
C PHE A 221 -21.19 6.62 -8.74
N ARG A 222 -21.80 7.74 -8.35
CA ARG A 222 -23.25 8.04 -8.46
C ARG A 222 -23.89 7.79 -9.83
N LYS A 223 -23.11 7.86 -10.91
CA LYS A 223 -23.56 7.75 -12.31
C LYS A 223 -23.27 6.40 -12.96
N LEU A 224 -22.79 5.40 -12.22
CA LEU A 224 -22.67 4.06 -12.77
C LEU A 224 -24.02 3.64 -13.33
N PRO A 225 -24.10 3.20 -14.61
CA PRO A 225 -25.33 2.66 -15.15
C PRO A 225 -25.85 1.60 -14.19
N THR A 226 -27.12 1.69 -13.82
CA THR A 226 -27.81 0.83 -12.82
C THR A 226 -27.83 -0.66 -13.23
N LYS A 227 -27.12 -1.02 -14.29
CA LYS A 227 -26.95 -2.34 -14.90
C LYS A 227 -25.50 -2.64 -15.32
N SER A 228 -24.49 -1.90 -14.88
CA SER A 228 -23.12 -2.40 -15.04
C SER A 228 -23.04 -3.73 -14.30
N LYS A 229 -22.61 -4.79 -14.98
CA LYS A 229 -22.32 -6.11 -14.39
C LYS A 229 -21.14 -6.03 -13.41
N LEU A 230 -20.99 -4.96 -12.63
CA LEU A 230 -19.97 -4.90 -11.60
C LEU A 230 -20.12 -6.12 -10.70
N PRO A 231 -19.01 -6.69 -10.22
CA PRO A 231 -19.07 -7.91 -9.44
C PRO A 231 -20.00 -7.63 -8.28
N THR A 232 -21.12 -8.36 -8.20
CA THR A 232 -21.98 -8.27 -7.02
C THR A 232 -21.13 -8.54 -5.79
N ASN A 233 -21.42 -7.85 -4.69
CA ASN A 233 -20.67 -7.84 -3.42
C ASN A 233 -20.57 -9.23 -2.72
N LYS A 234 -20.76 -10.33 -3.44
CA LYS A 234 -20.75 -11.72 -2.97
C LYS A 234 -19.36 -12.22 -2.58
N TYR A 235 -18.28 -11.58 -3.03
CA TYR A 235 -16.94 -12.14 -2.89
C TYR A 235 -16.26 -11.82 -1.55
N TYR A 236 -16.67 -10.78 -0.84
CA TYR A 236 -16.21 -10.53 0.53
C TYR A 236 -17.15 -11.16 1.58
N ASP A 237 -17.34 -12.48 1.55
CA ASP A 237 -17.96 -13.21 2.65
C ASP A 237 -16.87 -13.94 3.46
N PHE A 238 -16.53 -13.45 4.65
CA PHE A 238 -15.56 -14.13 5.53
C PHE A 238 -16.03 -15.50 6.03
N ARG A 239 -17.33 -15.82 5.89
CA ARG A 239 -17.87 -17.16 6.17
C ARG A 239 -17.41 -18.15 5.09
N ASP A 240 -17.00 -17.66 3.92
CA ASP A 240 -16.40 -18.45 2.86
C ASP A 240 -14.92 -18.71 3.16
N ILE A 241 -14.68 -19.56 4.16
CA ILE A 241 -13.36 -20.09 4.50
C ILE A 241 -13.06 -21.32 3.62
N SER A 242 -13.49 -21.28 2.35
CA SER A 242 -13.29 -22.40 1.44
C SER A 242 -11.81 -22.69 1.30
N MET A 243 -11.48 -23.96 1.52
CA MET A 243 -10.16 -24.52 1.38
C MET A 243 -10.23 -25.59 0.31
N THR A 244 -9.50 -25.41 -0.77
CA THR A 244 -9.49 -26.34 -1.91
C THR A 244 -8.05 -26.71 -2.26
N TYR A 245 -7.84 -27.91 -2.77
CA TYR A 245 -6.54 -28.27 -3.33
C TYR A 245 -6.55 -27.93 -4.83
N ASN A 246 -5.62 -27.08 -5.26
CA ASN A 246 -5.48 -26.69 -6.66
C ASN A 246 -4.38 -27.54 -7.32
N ASN A 247 -4.77 -28.42 -8.25
CA ASN A 247 -3.85 -29.31 -8.94
C ASN A 247 -2.84 -28.57 -9.83
N LYS A 248 -3.19 -27.41 -10.39
CA LYS A 248 -2.28 -26.62 -11.25
C LYS A 248 -1.16 -25.99 -10.41
N GLU A 249 -1.54 -25.44 -9.27
CA GLU A 249 -0.60 -24.82 -8.33
C GLU A 249 0.11 -25.83 -7.41
N SER A 250 -0.33 -27.09 -7.45
CA SER A 250 0.13 -28.18 -6.57
C SER A 250 0.11 -27.79 -5.09
N ALA A 251 -0.95 -27.06 -4.67
CA ALA A 251 -1.00 -26.43 -3.36
C ALA A 251 -2.42 -26.38 -2.79
N TRP A 252 -2.50 -26.20 -1.47
CA TRP A 252 -3.74 -25.86 -0.79
C TRP A 252 -4.01 -24.37 -0.93
N CYS A 253 -5.21 -24.04 -1.38
CA CYS A 253 -5.65 -22.69 -1.65
C CYS A 253 -6.78 -22.30 -0.70
N ILE A 254 -6.60 -21.16 -0.03
CA ILE A 254 -7.63 -20.54 0.80
C ILE A 254 -7.90 -19.16 0.23
N LYS A 255 -9.14 -18.70 0.28
CA LYS A 255 -9.51 -17.34 -0.14
C LYS A 255 -8.64 -16.28 0.56
N TYR A 256 -8.15 -15.32 -0.22
CA TYR A 256 -7.33 -14.23 0.30
C TYR A 256 -8.21 -13.02 0.64
N PHE A 257 -8.31 -12.69 1.94
CA PHE A 257 -9.06 -11.54 2.44
C PHE A 257 -8.22 -10.26 2.51
N GLY A 258 -7.30 -10.08 1.54
CA GLY A 258 -6.44 -8.91 1.44
C GLY A 258 -7.16 -7.65 0.95
N PRO A 259 -6.47 -6.50 0.91
CA PRO A 259 -6.99 -5.26 0.33
C PRO A 259 -7.05 -5.32 -1.20
N ASP A 260 -6.34 -6.25 -1.83
CA ASP A 260 -6.12 -6.38 -3.27
C ASP A 260 -7.42 -6.40 -4.08
N GLU A 261 -8.36 -7.25 -3.68
CA GLU A 261 -9.64 -7.39 -4.40
C GLU A 261 -10.45 -6.09 -4.33
N ARG A 262 -10.41 -5.38 -3.19
CA ARG A 262 -11.03 -4.06 -3.05
C ARG A 262 -10.34 -3.01 -3.91
N ALA A 263 -9.01 -3.03 -4.00
CA ALA A 263 -8.26 -2.13 -4.87
C ALA A 263 -8.56 -2.38 -6.35
N VAL A 264 -8.53 -3.64 -6.79
CA VAL A 264 -8.87 -4.06 -8.16
C VAL A 264 -10.31 -3.67 -8.51
N ARG A 265 -11.27 -3.95 -7.63
CA ARG A 265 -12.68 -3.55 -7.81
C ARG A 265 -12.80 -2.05 -7.98
N ARG A 266 -12.14 -1.26 -7.11
CA ARG A 266 -12.16 0.21 -7.18
C ARG A 266 -11.57 0.71 -8.50
N SER A 267 -10.45 0.18 -8.95
CA SER A 267 -9.84 0.55 -10.23
C SER A 267 -10.76 0.23 -11.41
N GLN A 268 -11.41 -0.95 -11.41
CA GLN A 268 -12.44 -1.27 -12.41
C GLN A 268 -13.62 -0.28 -12.37
N MET A 269 -14.11 0.10 -11.18
CA MET A 269 -15.19 1.07 -11.03
C MET A 269 -14.81 2.47 -11.54
N ILE A 270 -13.57 2.91 -11.29
CA ILE A 270 -13.04 4.17 -11.83
C ILE A 270 -12.97 4.11 -13.36
N ARG A 271 -12.43 3.03 -13.93
CA ARG A 271 -12.36 2.84 -15.39
C ARG A 271 -13.75 2.87 -16.04
N ALA A 272 -14.71 2.18 -15.44
CA ALA A 272 -16.09 2.16 -15.94
C ALA A 272 -16.78 3.53 -15.83
N SER A 273 -16.57 4.24 -14.72
CA SER A 273 -17.28 5.50 -14.44
C SER A 273 -16.69 6.72 -15.13
N TYR A 274 -15.36 6.75 -15.34
CA TYR A 274 -14.64 7.94 -15.79
C TYR A 274 -13.86 7.74 -17.08
N LEU A 275 -13.60 6.50 -17.50
CA LEU A 275 -12.83 6.19 -18.70
C LEU A 275 -13.63 5.38 -19.73
N ASN A 276 -14.95 5.25 -19.56
CA ASN A 276 -15.87 4.53 -20.45
C ASN A 276 -15.44 3.09 -20.77
N SER A 277 -14.79 2.41 -19.82
CA SER A 277 -14.43 1.00 -19.96
C SER A 277 -15.67 0.11 -19.79
N GLU A 278 -15.96 -0.73 -20.78
CA GLU A 278 -17.01 -1.76 -20.70
C GLU A 278 -16.49 -3.10 -20.16
N GLU A 279 -15.18 -3.25 -20.05
CA GLU A 279 -14.55 -4.48 -19.55
C GLU A 279 -14.85 -4.69 -18.06
N HIS A 280 -15.31 -5.89 -17.75
CA HIS A 280 -15.62 -6.34 -16.41
C HIS A 280 -14.91 -7.67 -16.17
N ILE A 281 -14.10 -7.69 -15.11
CA ILE A 281 -13.22 -8.82 -14.81
C ILE A 281 -13.58 -9.31 -13.41
N GLU A 282 -14.02 -10.56 -13.33
CA GLU A 282 -14.14 -11.25 -12.06
C GLU A 282 -12.73 -11.52 -11.51
N PHE A 283 -12.40 -10.93 -10.37
CA PHE A 283 -11.09 -11.09 -9.75
C PHE A 283 -11.22 -11.84 -8.43
N GLN A 284 -10.41 -12.88 -8.24
CA GLN A 284 -10.39 -13.65 -7.00
C GLN A 284 -8.96 -13.88 -6.52
N GLY A 285 -8.66 -13.41 -5.31
CA GLY A 285 -7.39 -13.67 -4.63
C GLY A 285 -7.42 -14.97 -3.81
N GLN A 286 -6.33 -15.73 -3.84
CA GLN A 286 -6.13 -16.95 -3.06
C GLN A 286 -4.72 -16.96 -2.43
N ILE A 287 -4.61 -17.46 -1.21
CA ILE A 287 -3.33 -17.75 -0.56
C ILE A 287 -2.93 -19.17 -0.92
N LYS A 288 -1.71 -19.33 -1.44
CA LYS A 288 -1.09 -20.63 -1.73
C LYS A 288 -0.36 -21.15 -0.50
N LEU A 289 -0.66 -22.38 -0.10
CA LEU A 289 -0.08 -23.05 1.06
C LEU A 289 0.43 -24.45 0.67
N PRO A 290 1.65 -24.82 1.11
CA PRO A 290 2.33 -26.02 0.62
C PRO A 290 1.72 -27.32 1.17
N SER A 291 0.96 -27.27 2.27
CA SER A 291 0.39 -28.44 2.91
C SER A 291 -0.95 -28.17 3.58
N LEU A 292 -1.72 -29.24 3.80
CA LEU A 292 -2.99 -29.19 4.53
C LEU A 292 -2.78 -28.69 5.97
N TYR A 293 -1.66 -29.06 6.59
CA TYR A 293 -1.30 -28.59 7.93
C TYR A 293 -1.15 -27.07 7.96
N GLU A 294 -0.42 -26.49 7.00
CA GLU A 294 -0.26 -25.03 6.91
C GLU A 294 -1.59 -24.33 6.64
N ALA A 295 -2.46 -24.93 5.82
CA ALA A 295 -3.82 -24.45 5.57
C ALA A 295 -4.69 -24.42 6.82
N LEU A 296 -4.79 -25.54 7.54
CA LEU A 296 -5.54 -25.63 8.79
C LEU A 296 -4.99 -24.70 9.87
N ARG A 297 -3.66 -24.61 9.98
CA ARG A 297 -2.98 -23.69 10.90
C ARG A 297 -3.31 -22.23 10.56
N HIS A 298 -3.33 -21.86 9.29
CA HIS A 298 -3.68 -20.50 8.85
C HIS A 298 -5.13 -20.15 9.23
N ILE A 299 -6.09 -21.05 8.96
CA ILE A 299 -7.50 -20.88 9.34
C ILE A 299 -7.64 -20.71 10.85
N PHE A 300 -6.97 -21.57 11.63
CA PHE A 300 -7.00 -21.48 13.09
C PHE A 300 -6.49 -20.13 13.61
N VAL A 301 -5.34 -19.67 13.09
CA VAL A 301 -4.77 -18.37 13.46
C VAL A 301 -5.69 -17.21 13.06
N LEU A 302 -6.29 -17.26 11.87
CA LEU A 302 -7.25 -16.26 11.41
C LEU A 302 -8.45 -16.19 12.37
N LEU A 303 -9.09 -17.33 12.65
CA LEU A 303 -10.25 -17.41 13.56
C LEU A 303 -9.91 -16.91 14.96
N LEU A 304 -8.75 -17.31 15.51
CA LEU A 304 -8.31 -16.86 16.82
C LEU A 304 -8.11 -15.34 16.86
N ASN A 305 -7.43 -14.78 15.85
CA ASN A 305 -7.23 -13.32 15.74
C ASN A 305 -8.56 -12.58 15.58
N THR A 306 -9.50 -13.12 14.79
CA THR A 306 -10.84 -12.59 14.66
C THR A 306 -11.56 -12.53 16.01
N ILE A 307 -11.57 -13.62 16.77
CA ILE A 307 -12.20 -13.67 18.11
C ILE A 307 -11.55 -12.65 19.05
N MET A 308 -10.21 -12.56 19.05
CA MET A 308 -9.47 -11.60 19.85
C MET A 308 -9.81 -10.15 19.45
N CYS A 309 -10.00 -9.90 18.16
CA CYS A 309 -10.41 -8.59 17.65
C CYS A 309 -11.81 -8.20 18.11
N LEU A 310 -12.69 -9.12 18.50
CA LEU A 310 -14.05 -8.80 18.95
C LEU A 310 -14.08 -8.00 20.26
N SER A 311 -13.07 -8.14 21.11
CA SER A 311 -12.99 -7.45 22.41
C SER A 311 -11.95 -6.33 22.41
N SER A 312 -12.21 -5.25 23.15
CA SER A 312 -11.22 -4.17 23.35
C SER A 312 -9.96 -4.68 24.06
N ALA A 313 -10.10 -5.62 24.99
CA ALA A 313 -8.99 -6.26 25.68
C ALA A 313 -8.12 -7.10 24.73
N GLY A 314 -8.74 -7.90 23.85
CA GLY A 314 -8.03 -8.70 22.86
C GLY A 314 -7.31 -7.83 21.81
N ARG A 315 -7.95 -6.76 21.33
CA ARG A 315 -7.29 -5.76 20.47
C ARG A 315 -6.09 -5.10 21.15
N ALA A 316 -6.23 -4.70 22.42
CA ALA A 316 -5.13 -4.11 23.19
C ALA A 316 -3.99 -5.11 23.40
N LEU A 317 -4.28 -6.40 23.59
CA LEU A 317 -3.27 -7.45 23.72
C LEU A 317 -2.50 -7.64 22.41
N LEU A 318 -3.20 -7.78 21.28
CA LEU A 318 -2.60 -7.92 19.96
C LEU A 318 -1.69 -6.73 19.62
N GLN A 319 -2.13 -5.50 19.91
CA GLN A 319 -1.33 -4.30 19.73
C GLN A 319 -0.11 -4.24 20.66
N LYS A 320 -0.21 -4.75 21.90
CA LYS A 320 0.94 -4.83 22.82
C LYS A 320 2.00 -5.83 22.33
N VAL A 321 1.58 -6.96 21.77
CA VAL A 321 2.50 -7.96 21.18
C VAL A 321 3.29 -7.33 20.04
N SER A 322 2.62 -6.59 19.15
CA SER A 322 3.24 -5.86 18.03
C SER A 322 4.35 -4.90 18.46
N ARG A 323 4.28 -4.31 19.66
CA ARG A 323 5.24 -3.28 20.11
C ARG A 323 6.50 -3.86 20.79
N ARG A 324 6.59 -5.18 20.98
CA ARG A 324 7.76 -5.80 21.64
C ARG A 324 8.89 -5.99 20.63
N LYS A 325 9.95 -5.18 20.77
CA LYS A 325 11.14 -5.13 19.89
C LYS A 325 11.92 -6.45 19.71
N ASN A 326 11.79 -7.40 20.63
CA ASN A 326 12.51 -8.68 20.59
C ASN A 326 11.56 -9.83 20.91
N MET A 327 11.01 -10.50 19.89
CA MET A 327 10.27 -11.76 20.09
C MET A 327 11.20 -12.97 20.03
N ARG A 328 12.28 -12.93 20.82
CA ARG A 328 13.19 -14.08 20.98
C ARG A 328 12.89 -14.95 22.22
N SER A 329 12.07 -14.51 23.18
CA SER A 329 11.95 -15.21 24.49
C SER A 329 10.55 -15.61 24.95
N ALA A 330 9.51 -15.47 24.12
CA ALA A 330 8.16 -15.88 24.49
C ALA A 330 7.85 -17.33 24.08
N ASN A 331 8.70 -18.29 24.43
CA ASN A 331 8.46 -19.71 24.11
C ASN A 331 7.36 -20.37 24.96
N ASN A 332 6.86 -19.73 26.02
CA ASN A 332 5.91 -20.38 26.94
C ASN A 332 4.59 -19.64 27.20
N PHE A 333 4.35 -18.49 26.57
CA PHE A 333 3.03 -17.84 26.59
C PHE A 333 2.85 -17.10 25.27
N VAL A 334 1.77 -17.40 24.54
CA VAL A 334 1.38 -16.88 23.22
C VAL A 334 1.83 -17.76 22.04
N PHE A 335 1.13 -18.89 21.87
CA PHE A 335 1.03 -19.70 20.63
C PHE A 335 0.34 -18.95 19.46
N VAL A 336 0.36 -17.60 19.45
CA VAL A 336 -0.38 -16.75 18.49
C VAL A 336 0.53 -16.17 17.39
N VAL A 337 1.81 -16.49 17.42
CA VAL A 337 2.75 -16.07 16.39
C VAL A 337 3.57 -17.28 16.01
N SER A 338 3.23 -17.93 14.90
CA SER A 338 4.19 -18.83 14.30
C SER A 338 5.28 -17.98 13.65
N HIS A 339 6.48 -18.10 14.22
CA HIS A 339 7.76 -17.53 13.82
C HIS A 339 8.10 -16.21 14.52
N GLY A 340 9.13 -16.28 15.37
CA GLY A 340 9.63 -15.19 16.18
C GLY A 340 9.99 -13.97 15.35
N PHE A 341 9.55 -12.81 15.81
CA PHE A 341 9.92 -11.53 15.24
C PHE A 341 11.30 -11.08 15.73
N ASN A 342 12.17 -10.79 14.79
CA ASN A 342 13.45 -10.15 15.04
C ASN A 342 13.40 -8.76 14.38
N GLU A 343 13.33 -7.67 15.16
CA GLU A 343 13.73 -6.33 14.68
C GLU A 343 15.26 -6.20 14.79
N HIS A 344 16.00 -7.16 14.24
CA HIS A 344 17.43 -7.00 14.00
C HIS A 344 17.65 -6.55 12.56
N ASN A 345 18.74 -5.83 12.35
CA ASN A 345 19.04 -5.11 11.12
C ASN A 345 19.15 -6.09 9.93
N TRP A 346 18.02 -6.42 9.30
CA TRP A 346 17.92 -7.19 8.06
C TRP A 346 18.93 -6.73 7.00
N PHE A 347 19.14 -5.41 6.97
CA PHE A 347 20.16 -4.73 6.19
C PHE A 347 21.56 -5.34 6.47
N LYS A 348 22.05 -5.34 7.72
CA LYS A 348 23.44 -5.74 8.03
C LYS A 348 23.75 -7.20 7.70
N ASP A 349 22.74 -8.07 7.79
CA ASP A 349 22.92 -9.51 7.70
C ASP A 349 22.70 -10.07 6.28
N ASN A 350 22.24 -9.26 5.32
CA ASN A 350 22.04 -9.65 3.91
C ASN A 350 23.01 -8.94 2.95
N ILE A 351 24.30 -9.30 3.05
CA ILE A 351 25.40 -8.82 2.18
C ILE A 351 25.25 -9.22 0.69
N ASN A 352 24.32 -10.12 0.35
CA ASN A 352 24.23 -10.74 -0.99
C ASN A 352 23.07 -10.29 -1.88
N TYR A 353 22.32 -9.23 -1.54
CA TYR A 353 21.33 -8.64 -2.46
C TYR A 353 21.96 -7.80 -3.61
N LYS A 354 23.27 -7.98 -3.88
CA LYS A 354 23.98 -7.29 -4.97
C LYS A 354 23.64 -7.79 -6.39
N ASN A 355 22.93 -8.91 -6.56
CA ASN A 355 22.83 -9.59 -7.86
C ASN A 355 21.43 -9.86 -8.42
N HIS A 356 20.36 -9.36 -7.79
CA HIS A 356 19.06 -9.27 -8.48
C HIS A 356 18.75 -7.83 -8.80
N SER A 357 19.48 -7.32 -9.79
CA SER A 357 19.02 -6.19 -10.57
C SER A 357 17.65 -6.56 -11.15
N LEU A 358 16.56 -6.04 -10.57
CA LEU A 358 15.25 -5.91 -11.24
C LEU A 358 15.36 -4.86 -12.38
N THR A 359 16.41 -4.96 -13.20
CA THR A 359 16.71 -4.05 -14.31
C THR A 359 16.20 -4.57 -15.64
N ASP A 360 15.44 -5.66 -15.66
CA ASP A 360 14.62 -5.96 -16.83
C ASP A 360 13.37 -5.07 -16.83
N HIS A 361 13.62 -3.77 -17.04
CA HIS A 361 12.59 -2.76 -17.21
C HIS A 361 12.06 -2.72 -18.65
N SER A 362 12.33 -3.73 -19.48
CA SER A 362 11.71 -3.84 -20.81
C SER A 362 10.19 -3.80 -20.73
N LEU A 363 9.61 -4.33 -19.64
CA LEU A 363 8.17 -4.22 -19.33
C LEU A 363 7.69 -2.80 -18.98
N PHE A 364 8.58 -1.88 -18.59
CA PHE A 364 8.22 -0.50 -18.21
C PHE A 364 8.59 0.53 -19.30
N LYS A 365 9.50 0.19 -20.23
CA LYS A 365 10.01 1.12 -21.24
C LYS A 365 9.02 1.40 -22.37
N ASP A 366 8.19 0.42 -22.74
CA ASP A 366 7.32 0.53 -23.91
C ASP A 366 5.90 1.07 -23.59
N ASP A 367 5.60 1.30 -22.31
CA ASP A 367 4.23 1.54 -21.83
C ASP A 367 3.92 3.00 -21.41
N ILE A 368 4.88 3.93 -21.52
CA ILE A 368 4.65 5.37 -21.29
C ILE A 368 4.53 6.09 -22.64
N HIS A 369 3.61 5.64 -23.49
CA HIS A 369 3.06 6.48 -24.55
C HIS A 369 1.73 7.04 -24.05
N TYR A 370 1.77 8.21 -23.42
CA TYR A 370 0.56 9.02 -23.34
C TYR A 370 0.19 9.39 -24.78
N PRO A 371 -1.04 9.14 -25.25
CA PRO A 371 -1.49 9.75 -26.49
C PRO A 371 -1.34 11.26 -26.30
N ASN A 372 -0.67 11.94 -27.24
CA ASN A 372 -0.72 13.38 -27.36
C ASN A 372 -2.16 13.78 -27.69
N HIS A 373 -3.02 13.85 -26.67
CA HIS A 373 -4.19 14.69 -26.73
C HIS A 373 -3.72 16.09 -26.37
N SER A 374 -3.61 16.92 -27.40
CA SER A 374 -3.53 18.37 -27.27
C SER A 374 -4.49 18.83 -26.17
N LEU A 375 -3.95 19.48 -25.14
CA LEU A 375 -4.68 20.20 -24.09
C LEU A 375 -5.35 21.48 -24.65
N THR A 376 -6.05 21.32 -25.76
CA THR A 376 -6.90 22.33 -26.39
C THR A 376 -8.16 21.60 -26.83
N ASP A 377 -9.00 21.25 -25.86
CA ASP A 377 -10.44 21.40 -26.02
C ASP A 377 -11.06 21.36 -24.63
N HIS A 378 -11.60 22.52 -24.26
CA HIS A 378 -12.40 22.70 -23.06
C HIS A 378 -13.60 21.75 -23.10
N ASN A 379 -13.61 20.75 -22.24
CA ASN A 379 -14.84 20.08 -21.86
C ASN A 379 -14.92 19.94 -20.34
N PRO A 380 -15.69 20.80 -19.64
CA PRO A 380 -15.83 20.75 -18.21
C PRO A 380 -16.94 19.77 -17.83
N PHE A 381 -16.58 18.50 -17.62
CA PHE A 381 -17.46 17.50 -17.01
C PHE A 381 -16.74 16.65 -15.96
#